data_AF-A0AAP5E8W0-F1
#
_entry.id   AF-A0AAP5E8W0-F1
#
_cell.length_a   1.000
_cell.length_b   1.000
_cell.length_c   1.000
_cell.angle_alpha   90.00
_cell.angle_beta   90.00
_cell.angle_gamma   90.00
#
_symmetry.space_group_name_H-M   'P 1'
#
loop_
_entity.id
_entity.type
_entity.pdbx_description
1 polymer ?
#
loop_
_entity_poly.entity_id
_entity_poly.type
_entity_poly.pdbx_seq_one_letter_code
_entity_poly.pdbx_strand_id
1 'polypeptide(L)'
;MSEWMQAIAGLCAAVVAMVVLWPLRSSGKRAPFVAAVIAIGVAGVALYLLVGTPKAVDVVADEGPATLQQGVRELEQALEREPQRADGWALLGRSELALGNTEKANQAFSRAVSLAPDEAPLLVEAAQARAQGDSGKQFDDTALQWLKHAQQMDPASERAGWLIGIAQRQRGQDAEAAATWEALLPRLEPAAAAALREQIAIAREKAGMPAPADAAAPSVGLDIEVTLGPTSAGKALPAGTQLFVIARVPGGPPMPVAVEKHPATAVPLKIRLDDADSPMPTAKLSSLKDVEVFARLSASGTASRQEGDVDSEAVRVTLPHKGTIRLVL
;
A
#
# COMPACT_ATOMS: atom_id res chain seq x y z
N MET A 1 -16.47 6.77 -1.08
CA MET A 1 -17.90 6.64 -1.43
C MET A 1 -18.55 8.03 -1.29
N SER A 2 -18.00 9.03 -1.96
CA SER A 2 -18.24 9.48 -3.35
C SER A 2 -19.44 10.41 -3.46
N GLU A 3 -19.14 11.71 -3.38
CA GLU A 3 -19.99 12.91 -3.57
C GLU A 3 -20.97 12.80 -4.76
N TRP A 4 -20.62 11.98 -5.75
CA TRP A 4 -21.46 11.57 -6.87
C TRP A 4 -22.84 11.04 -6.44
N MET A 5 -22.96 10.34 -5.32
CA MET A 5 -24.27 9.85 -4.82
C MET A 5 -25.18 10.99 -4.35
N GLN A 6 -24.62 12.04 -3.75
CA GLN A 6 -25.39 13.22 -3.32
C GLN A 6 -25.79 14.07 -4.53
N ALA A 7 -24.91 14.20 -5.52
CA ALA A 7 -25.23 14.85 -6.78
C ALA A 7 -26.34 14.13 -7.56
N ILE A 8 -26.30 12.79 -7.62
CA ILE A 8 -27.34 11.97 -8.25
C ILE A 8 -28.66 12.07 -7.49
N ALA A 9 -28.65 12.05 -6.16
CA ALA A 9 -29.85 12.22 -5.34
C ALA A 9 -30.51 13.60 -5.55
N GLY A 10 -29.71 14.67 -5.62
CA GLY A 10 -30.20 16.01 -5.92
C GLY A 10 -30.79 16.13 -7.34
N LEU A 11 -30.15 15.51 -8.33
CA LEU A 11 -30.62 15.49 -9.71
C LEU A 11 -31.94 14.70 -9.82
N CYS A 12 -32.06 13.56 -9.15
CA CYS A 12 -33.29 12.77 -9.09
C CYS A 12 -34.44 13.55 -8.43
N ALA A 13 -34.18 14.26 -7.33
CA ALA A 13 -35.19 15.09 -6.67
C ALA A 13 -35.68 16.24 -7.58
N ALA A 14 -34.75 16.89 -8.31
CA ALA A 14 -35.09 17.95 -9.25
C ALA A 14 -35.91 17.44 -10.46
N VAL A 15 -35.58 16.25 -10.97
CA VAL A 15 -36.34 15.60 -12.06
C VAL A 15 -37.73 15.19 -11.59
N VAL A 16 -37.87 14.61 -10.39
CA VAL A 16 -39.17 14.27 -9.82
C VAL A 16 -40.01 15.53 -9.59
N ALA A 17 -39.43 16.61 -9.06
CA ALA A 17 -40.12 17.88 -8.91
C ALA A 17 -40.57 18.46 -10.27
N MET A 18 -39.72 18.37 -11.31
CA MET A 18 -40.09 18.79 -12.66
C MET A 18 -41.24 17.95 -13.24
N VAL A 19 -41.21 16.62 -13.08
CA VAL A 19 -42.26 15.72 -13.59
C VAL A 19 -43.58 15.93 -12.84
N VAL A 20 -43.53 16.15 -11.52
CA VAL A 20 -44.72 16.38 -10.69
C VAL A 20 -45.34 17.77 -10.95
N LEU A 21 -44.52 18.78 -11.28
CA LEU A 21 -44.99 20.13 -11.58
C LEU A 21 -45.29 20.36 -13.07
N TRP A 22 -44.89 19.45 -13.96
CA TRP A 22 -45.16 19.48 -15.40
C TRP A 22 -46.66 19.63 -15.77
N PRO A 23 -47.63 19.00 -15.07
CA PRO A 23 -49.05 19.14 -15.36
C PRO A 23 -49.61 20.54 -15.04
N LEU A 24 -48.97 21.30 -14.16
CA LEU A 24 -49.40 22.67 -13.83
C LEU A 24 -49.08 23.69 -14.93
N ARG A 25 -48.13 23.37 -15.82
CA ARG A 25 -47.79 24.18 -16.99
C ARG A 25 -48.87 24.11 -18.08
N SER A 26 -49.59 22.99 -18.21
CA SER A 26 -50.60 22.81 -19.27
C SER A 26 -51.96 23.47 -18.95
N SER A 27 -52.16 23.92 -17.70
CA SER A 27 -53.44 24.52 -17.26
C SER A 27 -53.54 26.04 -17.47
N GLY A 28 -52.59 26.68 -18.16
CA GLY A 28 -52.61 28.12 -18.46
C GLY A 28 -52.34 29.06 -17.28
N LYS A 29 -52.24 28.54 -16.05
CA LYS A 29 -51.97 29.32 -14.82
C LYS A 29 -50.46 29.29 -14.51
N ARG A 30 -49.69 30.19 -15.13
CA ARG A 30 -48.22 30.29 -14.95
C ARG A 30 -47.80 30.79 -13.56
N ALA A 31 -48.66 31.54 -12.88
CA ALA A 31 -48.39 32.12 -11.57
C ALA A 31 -48.09 31.09 -10.46
N PRO A 32 -48.88 30.02 -10.24
CA PRO A 32 -48.58 29.01 -9.21
C PRO A 32 -47.29 28.21 -9.46
N PHE A 33 -46.90 28.01 -10.73
CA PHE A 33 -45.65 27.32 -11.07
C PHE A 33 -44.43 28.16 -10.68
N VAL A 34 -44.43 29.45 -11.02
CA VAL A 34 -43.34 30.38 -10.64
C VAL A 34 -43.29 30.53 -9.11
N ALA A 35 -44.44 30.61 -8.43
CA ALA A 35 -44.49 30.66 -6.98
C ALA A 35 -43.89 29.41 -6.32
N ALA A 36 -44.14 28.22 -6.87
CA ALA A 36 -43.57 26.97 -6.36
C ALA A 36 -42.04 26.91 -6.52
N VAL A 37 -41.50 27.33 -7.67
CA VAL A 37 -40.04 27.35 -7.90
C VAL A 37 -39.34 28.35 -6.96
N ILE A 38 -39.92 29.54 -6.79
CA ILE A 38 -39.40 30.54 -5.85
C ILE A 38 -39.48 30.01 -4.41
N ALA A 39 -40.59 29.38 -4.03
CA ALA A 39 -40.76 28.80 -2.70
C ALA A 39 -39.71 27.71 -2.40
N ILE A 40 -39.38 26.87 -3.38
CA ILE A 40 -38.32 25.85 -3.23
C ILE A 40 -36.95 26.51 -3.07
N GLY A 41 -36.64 27.53 -3.88
CA GLY A 41 -35.38 28.28 -3.76
C GLY A 41 -35.24 28.97 -2.40
N VAL A 42 -36.29 29.65 -1.95
CA VAL A 42 -36.33 30.32 -0.64
C VAL A 42 -36.26 29.32 0.50
N ALA A 43 -36.96 28.18 0.41
CA ALA A 43 -36.88 27.12 1.39
C ALA A 43 -35.48 26.51 1.46
N GLY A 44 -34.80 26.32 0.33
CA GLY A 44 -33.41 25.85 0.28
C GLY A 44 -32.44 26.83 0.95
N VAL A 45 -32.59 28.14 0.67
CA VAL A 45 -31.79 29.19 1.33
C VAL A 45 -32.11 29.27 2.82
N ALA A 46 -33.38 29.20 3.21
CA ALA A 46 -33.79 29.21 4.61
C ALA A 46 -33.27 27.99 5.35
N LEU A 47 -33.32 26.80 4.76
CA LEU A 47 -32.76 25.57 5.33
C LEU A 47 -31.24 25.67 5.46
N TYR A 48 -30.55 26.24 4.46
CA TYR A 48 -29.11 26.51 4.51
C TYR A 48 -28.75 27.51 5.61
N LEU A 49 -29.58 28.51 5.87
CA LEU A 49 -29.35 29.47 6.96
C LEU A 49 -29.74 28.91 8.35
N LEU A 50 -30.71 28.00 8.42
CA LEU A 50 -31.20 27.42 9.68
C LEU A 50 -30.36 26.22 10.15
N VAL A 51 -29.86 25.42 9.20
CA VAL A 51 -29.10 24.17 9.46
C VAL A 51 -27.62 24.32 9.09
N GLY A 52 -27.29 25.17 8.12
CA GLY A 52 -25.91 25.44 7.73
C GLY A 52 -25.25 26.51 8.60
N THR A 53 -23.93 26.45 8.67
CA THR A 53 -23.09 27.46 9.33
C THR A 53 -22.38 28.29 8.25
N PRO A 54 -23.03 29.28 7.61
CA PRO A 54 -22.41 30.06 6.53
C PRO A 54 -21.12 30.77 6.96
N LYS A 55 -21.01 31.11 8.26
CA LYS A 55 -19.79 31.68 8.86
C LYS A 55 -18.59 30.72 8.89
N ALA A 56 -18.80 29.40 8.77
CA ALA A 56 -17.69 28.44 8.73
C ALA A 56 -16.87 28.54 7.44
N VAL A 57 -17.45 29.10 6.37
CA VAL A 57 -16.74 29.34 5.10
C VAL A 57 -15.75 30.50 5.23
N ASP A 58 -16.06 31.51 6.06
CA ASP A 58 -15.17 32.65 6.30
C ASP A 58 -14.03 32.31 7.28
N VAL A 59 -14.25 31.41 8.24
CA VAL A 59 -13.22 30.99 9.22
C VAL A 59 -12.05 30.25 8.56
N VAL A 60 -12.29 29.53 7.46
CA VAL A 60 -11.24 28.78 6.74
C VAL A 60 -10.38 29.69 5.85
N ALA A 61 -10.80 30.92 5.58
CA ALA A 61 -10.11 31.81 4.65
C ALA A 61 -9.06 32.75 5.30
N ASP A 62 -9.02 32.88 6.63
CA ASP A 62 -8.26 33.95 7.32
C ASP A 62 -7.30 33.48 8.45
N GLU A 63 -7.07 32.17 8.61
CA GLU A 63 -6.05 31.67 9.55
C GLU A 63 -4.62 31.81 8.97
N GLY A 64 -4.17 33.05 8.80
CA GLY A 64 -2.79 33.35 8.38
C GLY A 64 -1.74 33.11 9.49
N PRO A 65 -0.44 33.02 9.16
CA PRO A 65 0.64 32.82 10.15
C PRO A 65 0.70 33.88 11.28
N ALA A 66 0.10 35.06 11.06
CA ALA A 66 0.01 36.11 12.08
C ALA A 66 -0.92 35.76 13.25
N THR A 67 -2.02 35.05 13.02
CA THR A 67 -2.95 34.61 14.09
C THR A 67 -2.34 33.47 14.90
N LEU A 68 -1.62 32.55 14.23
CA LEU A 68 -0.91 31.47 14.91
C LEU A 68 0.22 31.98 15.83
N GLN A 69 0.99 32.98 15.39
CA GLN A 69 2.01 33.62 16.24
C GLN A 69 1.41 34.29 17.49
N GLN A 70 0.23 34.90 17.36
CA GLN A 70 -0.47 35.47 18.50
C GLN A 70 -0.96 34.37 19.45
N GLY A 71 -1.57 33.30 18.93
CA GLY A 71 -2.00 32.15 19.72
C GLY A 71 -0.85 31.50 20.49
N VAL A 72 0.34 31.39 19.89
CA VAL A 72 1.55 30.90 20.57
C VAL A 72 1.92 31.78 21.76
N ARG A 73 1.92 33.11 21.61
CA ARG A 73 2.24 34.04 22.72
C ARG A 73 1.23 33.93 23.87
N GLU A 74 -0.06 33.81 23.54
CA GLU A 74 -1.11 33.63 24.55
C GLU A 74 -0.95 32.28 25.28
N LEU A 75 -0.58 31.23 24.54
CA LEU A 75 -0.30 29.91 25.10
C LEU A 75 0.95 29.90 25.99
N GLU A 76 2.03 30.56 25.58
CA GLU A 76 3.23 30.75 26.41
C GLU A 76 2.88 31.41 27.75
N GLN A 77 2.11 32.51 27.72
CA GLN A 77 1.65 33.19 28.94
C GLN A 77 0.72 32.33 29.81
N ALA A 78 -0.13 31.51 29.20
CA ALA A 78 -0.96 30.57 29.94
C ALA A 78 -0.10 29.51 30.65
N LEU A 79 0.91 28.99 29.97
CA LEU A 79 1.84 28.00 30.51
C LEU A 79 2.79 28.56 31.58
N GLU A 80 3.09 29.86 31.56
CA GLU A 80 3.78 30.54 32.67
C GLU A 80 2.96 30.50 33.96
N ARG A 81 1.63 30.63 33.86
CA ARG A 81 0.72 30.57 35.02
C ARG A 81 0.43 29.13 35.44
N GLU A 82 0.35 28.20 34.48
CA GLU A 82 0.04 26.79 34.69
C GLU A 82 1.14 25.86 34.12
N PRO A 83 2.36 25.85 34.70
CA PRO A 83 3.52 25.18 34.10
C PRO A 83 3.52 23.65 34.21
N GLN A 84 2.50 23.07 34.82
CA GLN A 84 2.34 21.62 35.06
C GLN A 84 1.44 20.94 34.00
N ARG A 85 1.00 21.67 32.97
CA ARG A 85 0.09 21.18 31.94
C ARG A 85 0.81 20.56 30.75
N ALA A 86 1.02 19.24 30.79
CA ALA A 86 1.70 18.50 29.71
C ALA A 86 1.02 18.68 28.33
N ASP A 87 -0.32 18.67 28.31
CA ASP A 87 -1.16 18.90 27.13
C ASP A 87 -0.90 20.27 26.49
N GLY A 88 -0.79 21.31 27.31
CA GLY A 88 -0.51 22.67 26.86
C GLY A 88 0.91 22.81 26.31
N TRP A 89 1.91 22.20 26.95
CA TRP A 89 3.28 22.15 26.43
C TRP A 89 3.38 21.37 25.11
N ALA A 90 2.63 20.29 24.94
CA ALA A 90 2.57 19.54 23.68
C ALA A 90 1.90 20.38 22.57
N LEU A 91 0.83 21.11 22.90
CA LEU A 91 0.20 22.05 21.96
C LEU A 91 1.16 23.15 21.52
N LEU A 92 1.93 23.73 22.46
CA LEU A 92 2.95 24.72 22.14
C LEU A 92 4.00 24.14 21.19
N GLY A 93 4.43 22.90 21.43
CA GLY A 93 5.33 22.16 20.54
C GLY A 93 4.80 22.07 19.10
N ARG A 94 3.53 21.64 18.94
CA ARG A 94 2.87 21.57 17.62
C ARG A 94 2.75 22.94 16.95
N SER A 95 2.36 23.96 17.69
CA SER A 95 2.20 25.32 17.16
C SER A 95 3.54 25.90 16.70
N GLU A 96 4.62 25.69 17.46
CA GLU A 96 5.96 26.12 17.07
C GLU A 96 6.50 25.34 15.86
N LEU A 97 6.19 24.04 15.73
CA LEU A 97 6.49 23.28 14.49
C LEU A 97 5.78 23.87 13.28
N ALA A 98 4.50 24.24 13.42
CA ALA A 98 3.73 24.85 12.35
C ALA A 98 4.27 26.23 11.94
N LEU A 99 4.90 26.95 12.87
CA LEU A 99 5.64 28.19 12.60
C LEU A 99 7.06 27.97 12.07
N GLY A 100 7.54 26.72 12.02
CA GLY A 100 8.89 26.38 11.58
C GLY A 100 9.99 26.59 12.65
N ASN A 101 9.60 26.91 13.88
CA ASN A 101 10.51 27.18 14.99
C ASN A 101 10.88 25.88 15.72
N THR A 102 11.63 25.00 15.04
CA THR A 102 11.78 23.64 15.57
C THR A 102 12.54 23.54 16.89
N GLU A 103 13.45 24.46 17.16
CA GLU A 103 14.18 24.50 18.43
C GLU A 103 13.22 24.75 19.61
N LYS A 104 12.32 25.74 19.47
CA LYS A 104 11.30 26.00 20.48
C LYS A 104 10.32 24.85 20.62
N ALA A 105 9.93 24.24 19.50
CA ALA A 105 9.07 23.07 19.52
C ALA A 105 9.69 21.93 20.34
N ASN A 106 10.98 21.65 20.12
CA ASN A 106 11.71 20.62 20.87
C ASN A 106 11.77 20.90 22.36
N GLN A 107 11.95 22.17 22.76
CA GLN A 107 11.92 22.57 24.17
C GLN A 107 10.54 22.35 24.80
N ALA A 108 9.47 22.75 24.10
CA ALA A 108 8.10 22.57 24.56
C ALA A 108 7.73 21.08 24.68
N PHE A 109 8.05 20.26 23.67
CA PHE A 109 7.85 18.81 23.74
C PHE A 109 8.67 18.15 24.85
N SER A 110 9.93 18.56 25.05
CA SER A 110 10.76 18.03 26.15
C SER A 110 10.14 18.34 27.51
N ARG A 111 9.56 19.54 27.67
CA ARG A 111 8.81 19.90 28.87
C ARG A 111 7.54 19.07 29.03
N ALA A 112 6.77 18.89 27.96
CA ALA A 112 5.59 18.03 27.96
C ALA A 112 5.91 16.59 28.40
N VAL A 113 6.95 15.99 27.81
CA VAL A 113 7.42 14.64 28.17
C VAL A 113 7.90 14.58 29.62
N SER A 114 8.53 15.63 30.15
CA SER A 114 8.94 15.66 31.57
C SER A 114 7.77 15.66 32.55
N LEU A 115 6.60 16.15 32.12
CA LEU A 115 5.38 16.24 32.94
C LEU A 115 4.50 14.99 32.81
N ALA A 116 4.52 14.34 31.64
CA ALA A 116 3.77 13.14 31.35
C ALA A 116 4.69 12.10 30.67
N PRO A 117 5.63 11.49 31.42
CA PRO A 117 6.66 10.64 30.85
C PRO A 117 6.15 9.30 30.32
N ASP A 118 4.97 8.86 30.74
CA ASP A 118 4.41 7.55 30.39
C ASP A 118 3.30 7.63 29.33
N GLU A 119 3.02 8.83 28.82
CA GLU A 119 2.05 9.04 27.74
C GLU A 119 2.66 8.63 26.39
N ALA A 120 2.44 7.36 26.00
CA ALA A 120 2.99 6.79 24.76
C ALA A 120 2.77 7.67 23.51
N PRO A 121 1.57 8.23 23.25
CA PRO A 121 1.36 9.08 22.08
C PRO A 121 2.23 10.35 22.11
N LEU A 122 2.41 10.96 23.29
CA LEU A 122 3.20 12.16 23.46
C LEU A 122 4.69 11.89 23.22
N LEU A 123 5.22 10.78 23.74
CA LEU A 123 6.61 10.36 23.52
C LEU A 123 6.90 10.15 22.03
N VAL A 124 5.99 9.48 21.31
CA VAL A 124 6.13 9.23 19.86
C VAL A 124 6.11 10.55 19.08
N GLU A 125 5.18 11.45 19.41
CA GLU A 125 5.07 12.76 18.79
C GLU A 125 6.33 13.61 19.05
N ALA A 126 6.79 13.68 20.30
CA ALA A 126 7.98 14.42 20.69
C ALA A 126 9.25 13.90 19.99
N ALA A 127 9.41 12.57 19.90
CA ALA A 127 10.54 11.96 19.21
C ALA A 127 10.54 12.29 17.71
N GLN A 128 9.37 12.27 17.07
CA GLN A 128 9.24 12.63 15.67
C GLN A 128 9.48 14.13 15.43
N ALA A 129 8.94 15.00 16.28
CA ALA A 129 9.18 16.44 16.22
C ALA A 129 10.69 16.75 16.28
N ARG A 130 11.39 16.07 17.19
CA ARG A 130 12.84 16.16 17.36
C ARG A 130 13.59 15.76 16.10
N ALA A 131 13.25 14.62 15.52
CA ALA A 131 13.83 14.19 14.24
C ALA A 131 13.49 15.16 13.11
N GLN A 132 12.29 15.73 13.07
CA GLN A 132 11.92 16.72 12.05
C GLN A 132 12.73 18.02 12.17
N GLY A 133 13.20 18.37 13.36
CA GLY A 133 14.09 19.51 13.58
C GLY A 133 15.51 19.31 13.11
N ASP A 134 15.96 18.06 13.05
CA ASP A 134 17.28 17.75 12.56
C ASP A 134 17.36 17.96 11.03
N SER A 135 18.51 18.46 10.59
CA SER A 135 18.79 18.72 9.16
C SER A 135 18.80 17.45 8.32
N GLY A 136 19.25 16.32 8.90
CA GLY A 136 19.27 15.00 8.28
C GLY A 136 18.03 14.15 8.60
N LYS A 137 17.03 14.70 9.29
CA LYS A 137 15.85 13.98 9.78
C LYS A 137 16.22 12.76 10.65
N GLN A 138 17.29 12.87 11.43
CA GLN A 138 17.81 11.77 12.21
C GLN A 138 17.13 11.66 13.58
N PHE A 139 16.87 10.43 14.01
CA PHE A 139 16.45 10.14 15.37
C PHE A 139 17.68 10.01 16.28
N ASP A 140 17.95 11.06 17.05
CA ASP A 140 19.00 11.06 18.05
C ASP A 140 18.68 10.17 19.27
N ASP A 141 19.61 10.06 20.22
CA ASP A 141 19.51 9.13 21.35
C ASP A 141 18.30 9.39 22.23
N THR A 142 17.98 10.66 22.46
CA THR A 142 16.79 11.05 23.22
C THR A 142 15.51 10.63 22.50
N ALA A 143 15.41 10.88 21.19
CA ALA A 143 14.26 10.47 20.41
C ALA A 143 14.08 8.94 20.41
N LEU A 144 15.16 8.18 20.27
CA LEU A 144 15.10 6.72 20.33
C LEU A 144 14.70 6.22 21.74
N GLN A 145 15.18 6.85 22.81
CA GLN A 145 14.78 6.51 24.18
C GLN A 145 13.28 6.75 24.39
N TRP A 146 12.75 7.89 23.96
CA TRP A 146 11.31 8.17 24.04
C TRP A 146 10.49 7.16 23.25
N LEU A 147 10.91 6.81 22.02
CA LEU A 147 10.21 5.80 21.23
C LEU A 147 10.21 4.42 21.91
N LYS A 148 11.36 3.98 22.45
CA LYS A 148 11.46 2.72 23.18
C LYS A 148 10.58 2.72 24.44
N HIS A 149 10.55 3.83 25.18
CA HIS A 149 9.67 3.98 26.33
C HIS A 149 8.19 3.95 25.92
N ALA A 150 7.83 4.63 24.84
CA ALA A 150 6.48 4.58 24.28
C ALA A 150 6.05 3.17 23.89
N GLN A 151 6.96 2.38 23.29
CA GLN A 151 6.71 0.98 22.98
C GLN A 151 6.54 0.10 24.23
N GLN A 152 7.17 0.45 25.36
CA GLN A 152 6.94 -0.26 26.62
C GLN A 152 5.56 0.04 27.19
N MET A 153 5.12 1.31 27.11
CA MET A 153 3.81 1.75 27.60
C MET A 153 2.68 1.25 26.72
N ASP A 154 2.87 1.28 25.40
CA ASP A 154 1.96 0.72 24.41
C ASP A 154 2.71 -0.22 23.46
N PRO A 155 2.82 -1.51 23.80
CA PRO A 155 3.44 -2.50 22.93
C PRO A 155 2.72 -2.66 21.61
N ALA A 156 1.45 -2.27 21.49
CA ALA A 156 0.66 -2.38 20.27
C ALA A 156 0.84 -1.18 19.33
N SER A 157 1.56 -0.14 19.76
CA SER A 157 1.78 1.08 18.96
C SER A 157 2.53 0.79 17.66
N GLU A 158 1.79 0.78 16.56
CA GLU A 158 2.36 0.59 15.22
C GLU A 158 3.33 1.71 14.87
N ARG A 159 2.98 2.95 15.22
CA ARG A 159 3.80 4.14 14.94
C ARG A 159 5.13 4.09 15.69
N ALA A 160 5.14 3.68 16.96
CA ALA A 160 6.37 3.54 17.73
C ALA A 160 7.29 2.49 17.08
N GLY A 161 6.77 1.29 16.82
CA GLY A 161 7.55 0.21 16.19
C GLY A 161 8.13 0.59 14.82
N TRP A 162 7.34 1.28 13.99
CA TRP A 162 7.79 1.78 12.70
C TRP A 162 8.96 2.77 12.84
N LEU A 163 8.82 3.78 13.70
CA LEU A 163 9.84 4.82 13.91
C LEU A 163 11.11 4.28 14.58
N ILE A 164 11.00 3.30 15.49
CA ILE A 164 12.16 2.63 16.10
C ILE A 164 13.00 1.94 15.02
N GLY A 165 12.37 1.19 14.11
CA GLY A 165 13.11 0.54 13.03
C GLY A 165 13.76 1.55 12.07
N ILE A 166 13.11 2.70 11.79
CA ILE A 166 13.74 3.80 11.04
C ILE A 166 14.99 4.31 11.77
N ALA A 167 14.86 4.61 13.07
CA ALA A 167 15.96 5.10 13.89
C ALA A 167 17.13 4.10 13.94
N GLN A 168 16.86 2.80 14.06
CA GLN A 168 17.86 1.73 14.03
C GLN A 168 18.60 1.69 12.69
N ARG A 169 17.89 1.78 11.55
CA ARG A 169 18.53 1.81 10.22
C ARG A 169 19.40 3.03 10.00
N GLN A 170 18.96 4.21 10.46
CA GLN A 170 19.77 5.43 10.37
C GLN A 170 21.11 5.28 11.10
N ARG A 171 21.18 4.39 12.10
CA ARG A 171 22.37 4.09 12.91
C ARG A 171 23.17 2.88 12.40
N GLY A 172 22.79 2.30 11.26
CA GLY A 172 23.42 1.09 10.72
C GLY A 172 23.07 -0.20 11.48
N GLN A 173 22.06 -0.17 12.35
CA GLN A 173 21.58 -1.33 13.11
C GLN A 173 20.54 -2.10 12.28
N ASP A 174 20.88 -2.47 11.04
CA ASP A 174 19.92 -3.03 10.08
C ASP A 174 19.32 -4.38 10.55
N ALA A 175 20.09 -5.22 11.25
CA ALA A 175 19.58 -6.48 11.82
C ALA A 175 18.50 -6.24 12.89
N GLU A 176 18.72 -5.24 13.76
CA GLU A 176 17.76 -4.89 14.81
C GLU A 176 16.51 -4.24 14.21
N ALA A 177 16.68 -3.40 13.18
CA ALA A 177 15.56 -2.81 12.46
C ALA A 177 14.67 -3.87 11.80
N ALA A 178 15.27 -4.86 11.13
CA ALA A 178 14.55 -5.98 10.54
C ALA A 178 13.73 -6.72 11.61
N ALA A 179 14.33 -7.03 12.76
CA ALA A 179 13.64 -7.71 13.86
C ALA A 179 12.48 -6.87 14.44
N THR A 180 12.67 -5.56 14.66
CA THR A 180 11.62 -4.65 15.15
C THR A 180 10.43 -4.63 14.20
N TRP A 181 10.69 -4.49 12.90
CA TRP A 181 9.65 -4.44 11.89
C TRP A 181 8.97 -5.80 11.64
N GLU A 182 9.69 -6.90 11.74
CA GLU A 182 9.12 -8.25 11.66
C GLU A 182 8.12 -8.51 12.79
N ALA A 183 8.43 -8.07 14.01
CA ALA A 183 7.51 -8.15 15.14
C ALA A 183 6.25 -7.29 14.96
N LEU A 184 6.33 -6.24 14.12
CA LEU A 184 5.22 -5.35 13.81
C LEU A 184 4.29 -5.93 12.72
N LEU A 185 4.79 -6.74 11.79
CA LEU A 185 4.03 -7.27 10.64
C LEU A 185 2.66 -7.87 10.99
N PRO A 186 2.48 -8.69 12.04
CA PRO A 186 1.20 -9.34 12.33
C PRO A 186 0.08 -8.37 12.71
N ARG A 187 0.42 -7.11 13.03
CA ARG A 187 -0.52 -6.08 13.49
C ARG A 187 -0.92 -5.12 12.39
N LEU A 188 -0.16 -5.08 11.30
CA LEU A 188 -0.40 -4.15 10.20
C LEU A 188 -1.44 -4.71 9.23
N GLU A 189 -2.21 -3.78 8.65
CA GLU A 189 -3.06 -4.08 7.50
C GLU A 189 -2.25 -4.66 6.32
N PRO A 190 -2.84 -5.54 5.47
CA PRO A 190 -2.10 -6.28 4.44
C PRO A 190 -1.24 -5.41 3.51
N ALA A 191 -1.75 -4.24 3.12
CA ALA A 191 -1.03 -3.30 2.27
C ALA A 191 0.19 -2.68 2.98
N ALA A 192 0.02 -2.28 4.25
CA ALA A 192 1.12 -1.75 5.06
C ALA A 192 2.16 -2.83 5.38
N ALA A 193 1.71 -4.05 5.67
CA ALA A 193 2.59 -5.20 5.87
C ALA A 193 3.40 -5.52 4.60
N ALA A 194 2.82 -5.41 3.40
CA ALA A 194 3.53 -5.62 2.14
C ALA A 194 4.64 -4.58 1.94
N ALA A 195 4.33 -3.29 2.14
CA ALA A 195 5.32 -2.23 2.06
C ALA A 195 6.44 -2.40 3.10
N LEU A 196 6.10 -2.84 4.32
CA LEU A 196 7.10 -3.06 5.37
C LEU A 196 7.99 -4.28 5.09
N ARG A 197 7.46 -5.35 4.47
CA ARG A 197 8.27 -6.51 4.06
C ARG A 197 9.39 -6.13 3.09
N GLU A 198 9.16 -5.19 2.18
CA GLU A 198 10.21 -4.67 1.30
C GLU A 198 11.33 -4.00 2.11
N GLN A 199 10.97 -3.15 3.08
CA GLN A 199 11.95 -2.50 3.94
C GLN A 199 12.73 -3.49 4.82
N ILE A 200 12.05 -4.54 5.32
CA ILE A 200 12.69 -5.64 6.05
C ILE A 200 13.68 -6.38 5.16
N ALA A 201 13.31 -6.69 3.91
CA ALA A 201 14.21 -7.38 2.98
C ALA A 201 15.49 -6.57 2.74
N ILE A 202 15.37 -5.25 2.50
CA ILE A 202 16.51 -4.33 2.33
C ILE A 202 17.38 -4.29 3.59
N ALA A 203 16.77 -4.26 4.78
CA ALA A 203 17.50 -4.25 6.05
C ALA A 203 18.26 -5.58 6.26
N ARG A 204 17.62 -6.73 6.01
CA ARG A 204 18.26 -8.05 6.10
C ARG A 204 19.43 -8.20 5.13
N GLU A 205 19.27 -7.74 3.89
CA GLU A 205 20.35 -7.75 2.90
C GLU A 205 21.57 -6.96 3.39
N LYS A 206 21.37 -5.73 3.87
CA LYS A 206 22.47 -4.92 4.44
C LYS A 206 23.11 -5.54 5.67
N ALA A 207 22.32 -6.26 6.46
CA ALA A 207 22.81 -7.00 7.62
C ALA A 207 23.49 -8.34 7.26
N GLY A 208 23.54 -8.73 5.98
CA GLY A 208 24.05 -10.04 5.56
C GLY A 208 23.20 -11.23 6.04
N MET A 209 21.93 -10.98 6.38
CA MET A 209 20.98 -11.98 6.84
C MET A 209 20.24 -12.61 5.66
N PRO A 210 19.80 -13.89 5.77
CA PRO A 210 18.97 -14.50 4.75
C PRO A 210 17.66 -13.73 4.59
N ALA A 211 17.13 -13.73 3.37
CA ALA A 211 15.86 -13.10 3.03
C ALA A 211 14.73 -13.61 3.96
N PRO A 212 13.70 -12.78 4.24
CA PRO A 212 12.61 -13.18 5.11
C PRO A 212 11.96 -14.48 4.62
N ALA A 213 11.66 -15.42 5.53
CA ALA A 213 11.03 -16.69 5.17
C ALA A 213 9.68 -16.51 4.45
N ASP A 214 8.96 -15.42 4.75
CA ASP A 214 7.70 -15.02 4.11
C ASP A 214 7.88 -14.05 2.93
N ALA A 215 9.13 -13.66 2.60
CA ALA A 215 9.45 -12.95 1.36
C ALA A 215 9.60 -13.89 0.16
N ALA A 216 9.52 -15.21 0.40
CA ALA A 216 8.84 -16.05 -0.57
C ALA A 216 7.41 -15.52 -0.65
N ALA A 217 7.17 -14.60 -1.59
CA ALA A 217 5.83 -14.35 -2.12
C ALA A 217 5.14 -15.73 -2.25
N PRO A 218 3.82 -15.85 -2.04
CA PRO A 218 3.14 -17.10 -2.40
C PRO A 218 3.48 -17.32 -3.88
N SER A 219 4.48 -18.16 -4.13
CA SER A 219 4.93 -18.45 -5.48
C SER A 219 3.78 -19.27 -5.99
N VAL A 220 2.93 -18.61 -6.77
CA VAL A 220 2.00 -19.29 -7.66
C VAL A 220 2.91 -19.98 -8.66
N GLY A 221 3.44 -21.12 -8.21
CA GLY A 221 4.38 -21.94 -8.90
C GLY A 221 3.66 -23.18 -9.38
N LEU A 222 3.88 -23.55 -10.63
CA LEU A 222 3.32 -24.74 -11.22
C LEU A 222 4.35 -25.87 -11.09
N ASP A 223 4.01 -26.88 -10.29
CA ASP A 223 4.82 -28.10 -10.24
C ASP A 223 4.51 -28.92 -11.50
N ILE A 224 5.53 -29.16 -12.32
CA ILE A 224 5.40 -29.82 -13.62
C ILE A 224 6.32 -31.05 -13.64
N GLU A 225 5.76 -32.18 -14.03
CA GLU A 225 6.47 -33.45 -14.24
C GLU A 225 6.45 -33.77 -15.74
N VAL A 226 7.64 -33.82 -16.35
CA VAL A 226 7.80 -34.12 -17.78
C VAL A 226 8.31 -35.54 -17.95
N THR A 227 7.66 -36.29 -18.84
CA THR A 227 8.03 -37.68 -19.16
C THR A 227 8.05 -37.90 -20.68
N LEU A 228 8.87 -38.86 -21.13
CA LEU A 228 8.86 -39.30 -22.53
C LEU A 228 7.82 -40.40 -22.70
N GLY A 229 6.91 -40.22 -23.65
CA GLY A 229 5.96 -41.22 -24.09
C GLY A 229 6.60 -42.31 -24.96
N PRO A 230 5.90 -43.43 -25.19
CA PRO A 230 6.43 -44.60 -25.90
C PRO A 230 6.83 -44.30 -27.35
N THR A 231 6.25 -43.28 -27.98
CA THR A 231 6.56 -42.85 -29.35
C THR A 231 7.90 -42.11 -29.46
N SER A 232 8.35 -41.52 -28.35
CA SER A 232 9.55 -40.68 -28.25
C SER A 232 10.69 -41.39 -27.49
N ALA A 233 10.36 -42.38 -26.65
CA ALA A 233 11.27 -43.17 -25.81
C ALA A 233 12.21 -44.16 -26.55
N GLY A 234 12.29 -44.09 -27.88
CA GLY A 234 13.15 -44.96 -28.70
C GLY A 234 13.85 -44.26 -29.86
N LYS A 235 13.70 -42.95 -30.01
CA LYS A 235 14.34 -42.16 -31.08
C LYS A 235 15.63 -41.55 -30.53
N ALA A 236 16.77 -41.82 -31.17
CA ALA A 236 18.03 -41.19 -30.82
C ALA A 236 17.91 -39.66 -31.02
N LEU A 237 17.85 -38.92 -29.91
CA LEU A 237 17.80 -37.46 -29.95
C LEU A 237 19.17 -36.93 -30.44
N PRO A 238 19.19 -35.94 -31.35
CA PRO A 238 20.42 -35.28 -31.75
C PRO A 238 21.22 -34.76 -30.54
N ALA A 239 22.55 -34.80 -30.64
CA ALA A 239 23.39 -34.21 -29.61
C ALA A 239 23.11 -32.70 -29.49
N GLY A 240 22.70 -32.25 -28.30
CA GLY A 240 22.39 -30.84 -28.03
C GLY A 240 20.91 -30.48 -27.91
N THR A 241 19.98 -31.43 -28.13
CA THR A 241 18.53 -31.17 -27.95
C THR A 241 18.22 -30.62 -26.56
N GLN A 242 17.46 -29.53 -26.53
CA GLN A 242 17.00 -28.86 -25.31
C GLN A 242 15.51 -29.11 -25.11
N LEU A 243 15.10 -29.26 -23.86
CA LEU A 243 13.73 -29.26 -23.41
C LEU A 243 13.37 -27.86 -22.91
N PHE A 244 12.34 -27.27 -23.49
CA PHE A 244 11.73 -26.03 -23.01
C PHE A 244 10.39 -26.36 -22.39
N VAL A 245 10.18 -25.94 -21.13
CA VAL A 245 8.85 -25.98 -20.51
C VAL A 245 8.30 -24.57 -20.52
N ILE A 246 7.15 -24.40 -21.17
CA ILE A 246 6.63 -23.10 -21.55
C ILE A 246 5.24 -22.94 -20.97
N ALA A 247 5.02 -21.81 -20.28
CA ALA A 247 3.70 -21.35 -19.85
C ALA A 247 3.31 -20.09 -20.63
N ARG A 248 2.08 -20.06 -21.16
CA ARG A 248 1.56 -18.90 -21.92
C ARG A 248 0.09 -18.61 -21.61
N VAL A 249 -0.36 -17.44 -22.03
CA VAL A 249 -1.78 -17.06 -21.93
C VAL A 249 -2.62 -17.87 -22.93
N PRO A 250 -3.68 -18.56 -22.50
CA PRO A 250 -4.54 -19.32 -23.40
C PRO A 250 -5.19 -18.40 -24.45
N GLY A 251 -5.01 -18.72 -25.74
CA GLY A 251 -5.55 -17.91 -26.85
C GLY A 251 -4.90 -16.52 -27.02
N GLY A 252 -3.81 -16.25 -26.30
CA GLY A 252 -3.04 -15.01 -26.41
C GLY A 252 -1.96 -15.05 -27.50
N PRO A 253 -1.14 -13.97 -27.61
CA PRO A 253 0.01 -13.96 -28.51
C PRO A 253 0.99 -15.11 -28.19
N PRO A 254 1.78 -15.59 -29.16
CA PRO A 254 2.65 -16.77 -29.01
C PRO A 254 3.84 -16.56 -28.05
N MET A 255 3.92 -15.39 -27.40
CA MET A 255 4.99 -15.06 -26.47
C MET A 255 4.78 -15.77 -25.14
N PRO A 256 5.81 -16.42 -24.58
CA PRO A 256 5.70 -17.14 -23.34
C PRO A 256 5.74 -16.19 -22.13
N VAL A 257 5.01 -16.56 -21.08
CA VAL A 257 4.95 -15.83 -19.81
C VAL A 257 6.00 -16.35 -18.82
N ALA A 258 6.31 -17.64 -18.87
CA ALA A 258 7.43 -18.23 -18.14
C ALA A 258 8.04 -19.37 -18.97
N VAL A 259 9.37 -19.48 -18.95
CA VAL A 259 10.12 -20.51 -19.68
C VAL A 259 11.30 -21.00 -18.85
N GLU A 260 11.37 -22.32 -18.67
CA GLU A 260 12.58 -22.99 -18.21
C GLU A 260 13.22 -23.80 -19.34
N LYS A 261 14.55 -23.81 -19.36
CA LYS A 261 15.36 -24.59 -20.31
C LYS A 261 16.15 -25.67 -19.59
N HIS A 262 15.98 -26.91 -20.03
CA HIS A 262 16.67 -28.09 -19.50
C HIS A 262 17.29 -28.92 -20.64
N PRO A 263 18.33 -29.72 -20.37
CA PRO A 263 18.83 -30.67 -21.36
C PRO A 263 17.82 -31.81 -21.57
N ALA A 264 17.62 -32.27 -22.81
CA ALA A 264 16.65 -33.34 -23.10
C ALA A 264 16.99 -34.68 -22.42
N THR A 265 18.25 -34.89 -22.04
CA THR A 265 18.72 -36.06 -21.28
C THR A 265 18.29 -36.07 -19.81
N ALA A 266 17.76 -34.96 -19.28
CA ALA A 266 17.30 -34.88 -17.90
C ALA A 266 15.91 -35.52 -17.67
N VAL A 267 15.18 -35.90 -18.72
CA VAL A 267 13.84 -36.47 -18.63
C VAL A 267 13.91 -37.96 -18.18
N PRO A 268 13.06 -38.43 -17.25
CA PRO A 268 11.96 -37.74 -16.57
C PRO A 268 12.44 -36.73 -15.52
N LEU A 269 11.82 -35.54 -15.51
CA LEU A 269 12.20 -34.45 -14.61
C LEU A 269 10.98 -33.82 -13.94
N LYS A 270 11.18 -33.29 -12.73
CA LYS A 270 10.22 -32.48 -11.99
C LYS A 270 10.77 -31.08 -11.78
N ILE A 271 10.03 -30.07 -12.21
CA ILE A 271 10.37 -28.66 -12.08
C ILE A 271 9.21 -27.87 -11.49
N ARG A 272 9.53 -26.67 -11.02
CA ARG A 272 8.55 -25.71 -10.55
C ARG A 272 8.72 -24.43 -11.35
N LEU A 273 7.70 -24.05 -12.11
CA LEU A 273 7.70 -22.83 -12.89
C LEU A 273 7.07 -21.70 -12.07
N ASP A 274 7.76 -20.58 -11.84
CA ASP A 274 7.24 -19.45 -11.07
C ASP A 274 7.49 -18.08 -11.74
N ASP A 275 7.25 -16.99 -10.99
CA ASP A 275 7.40 -15.61 -11.48
C ASP A 275 8.85 -15.23 -11.81
N ALA A 276 9.85 -15.91 -11.25
CA ALA A 276 11.26 -15.67 -11.54
C ALA A 276 11.65 -16.17 -12.94
N ASP A 277 10.90 -17.12 -13.49
CA ASP A 277 11.13 -17.70 -14.82
C ASP A 277 10.51 -16.88 -15.95
N SER A 278 9.96 -15.70 -15.64
CA SER A 278 9.36 -14.82 -16.64
C SER A 278 10.43 -14.08 -17.44
N PRO A 279 10.46 -14.23 -18.79
CA PRO A 279 11.34 -13.43 -19.64
C PRO A 279 10.89 -11.96 -19.78
N MET A 280 9.71 -11.57 -19.23
CA MET A 280 9.20 -10.20 -19.28
C MET A 280 8.82 -9.67 -17.89
N PRO A 281 9.43 -8.58 -17.41
CA PRO A 281 9.16 -8.04 -16.07
C PRO A 281 7.70 -7.62 -15.82
N THR A 282 6.94 -7.35 -16.89
CA THR A 282 5.57 -6.83 -16.86
C THR A 282 4.48 -7.90 -16.89
N ALA A 283 4.80 -9.15 -17.22
CA ALA A 283 3.85 -10.26 -17.27
C ALA A 283 4.30 -11.39 -16.35
N LYS A 284 3.63 -11.54 -15.20
CA LYS A 284 3.95 -12.53 -14.17
C LYS A 284 2.95 -13.69 -14.18
N LEU A 285 3.41 -14.89 -13.86
CA LEU A 285 2.57 -16.08 -13.77
C LEU A 285 1.49 -15.89 -12.69
N SER A 286 1.85 -15.29 -11.55
CA SER A 286 0.95 -14.95 -10.43
C SER A 286 -0.14 -13.94 -10.78
N SER A 287 0.03 -13.16 -11.85
CA SER A 287 -0.97 -12.17 -12.30
C SER A 287 -2.06 -12.77 -13.18
N LEU A 288 -1.90 -14.02 -13.63
CA LEU A 288 -2.82 -14.68 -14.54
C LEU A 288 -3.83 -15.55 -13.79
N LYS A 289 -5.07 -15.61 -14.31
CA LYS A 289 -6.11 -16.52 -13.82
C LYS A 289 -6.01 -17.91 -14.45
N ASP A 290 -5.76 -17.96 -15.76
CA ASP A 290 -5.60 -19.18 -16.51
C ASP A 290 -4.31 -19.15 -17.29
N VAL A 291 -3.66 -20.30 -17.38
CA VAL A 291 -2.41 -20.50 -18.09
C VAL A 291 -2.44 -21.81 -18.85
N GLU A 292 -1.80 -21.83 -20.02
CA GLU A 292 -1.61 -23.03 -20.84
C GLU A 292 -0.13 -23.43 -20.76
N VAL A 293 0.13 -24.67 -20.34
CA VAL A 293 1.48 -25.19 -20.11
C VAL A 293 1.74 -26.36 -21.05
N PHE A 294 2.90 -26.34 -21.72
CA PHE A 294 3.35 -27.44 -22.58
C PHE A 294 4.88 -27.54 -22.58
N ALA A 295 5.38 -28.71 -22.96
CA ALA A 295 6.80 -28.98 -23.11
C ALA A 295 7.16 -29.06 -24.60
N ARG A 296 8.36 -28.59 -24.96
CA ARG A 296 8.91 -28.64 -26.32
C ARG A 296 10.32 -29.21 -26.31
N LEU A 297 10.56 -30.24 -27.11
CA LEU A 297 11.91 -30.68 -27.45
C LEU A 297 12.37 -29.95 -28.71
N SER A 298 13.39 -29.12 -28.55
CA SER A 298 13.99 -28.33 -29.63
C SER A 298 15.42 -28.77 -29.92
N ALA A 299 15.67 -29.17 -31.16
CA ALA A 299 17.02 -29.47 -31.63
C ALA A 299 17.84 -28.21 -31.96
N SER A 300 17.16 -27.10 -32.28
CA SER A 300 17.79 -25.79 -32.58
C SER A 300 18.18 -25.00 -31.33
N GLY A 301 17.69 -25.40 -30.14
CA GLY A 301 18.00 -24.73 -28.88
C GLY A 301 17.22 -23.42 -28.67
N THR A 302 16.10 -23.21 -29.36
CA THR A 302 15.24 -22.03 -29.22
C THR A 302 13.86 -22.39 -28.67
N ALA A 303 13.29 -21.53 -27.82
CA ALA A 303 11.95 -21.76 -27.28
C ALA A 303 10.83 -21.57 -28.33
N SER A 304 11.09 -20.81 -29.40
CA SER A 304 10.17 -20.62 -30.53
C SER A 304 10.08 -21.88 -31.38
N ARG A 305 8.86 -22.22 -31.84
CA ARG A 305 8.60 -23.42 -32.66
C ARG A 305 9.46 -23.40 -33.92
N GLN A 306 10.21 -24.47 -34.16
CA GLN A 306 10.94 -24.74 -35.39
C GLN A 306 10.44 -26.03 -36.04
N GLU A 307 10.83 -26.23 -37.30
CA GLU A 307 10.55 -27.46 -38.04
C GLU A 307 11.35 -28.63 -37.45
N GLY A 308 10.65 -29.70 -37.04
CA GLY A 308 11.26 -30.86 -36.38
C GLY A 308 11.19 -30.89 -34.86
N ASP A 309 10.63 -29.84 -34.22
CA ASP A 309 10.39 -29.82 -32.78
C ASP A 309 9.21 -30.74 -32.40
N VAL A 310 9.30 -31.37 -31.22
CA VAL A 310 8.23 -32.22 -30.65
C VAL A 310 7.59 -31.48 -29.47
N ASP A 311 6.28 -31.21 -29.58
CA ASP A 311 5.50 -30.54 -28.53
C ASP A 311 4.63 -31.57 -27.78
N SER A 312 4.51 -31.42 -26.46
CA SER A 312 3.52 -32.16 -25.67
C SER A 312 2.11 -31.62 -25.92
N GLU A 313 1.09 -32.37 -25.50
CA GLU A 313 -0.26 -31.81 -25.37
C GLU A 313 -0.23 -30.63 -24.40
N ALA A 314 -0.95 -29.57 -24.74
CA ALA A 314 -1.02 -28.36 -23.93
C ALA A 314 -2.10 -28.50 -22.86
N VAL A 315 -1.71 -28.32 -21.60
CA VAL A 315 -2.60 -28.45 -20.45
C VAL A 315 -3.00 -27.07 -19.97
N ARG A 316 -4.32 -26.81 -19.92
CA ARG A 316 -4.87 -25.57 -19.37
C ARG A 316 -5.08 -25.72 -17.87
N VAL A 317 -4.58 -24.75 -17.12
CA VAL A 317 -4.60 -24.75 -15.66
C VAL A 317 -5.08 -23.40 -15.15
N THR A 318 -6.00 -23.43 -14.18
CA THR A 318 -6.44 -22.23 -13.46
C THR A 318 -5.58 -22.05 -12.21
N LEU A 319 -5.07 -20.84 -12.02
CA LEU A 319 -4.20 -20.46 -10.92
C LEU A 319 -5.02 -19.85 -9.75
N PRO A 320 -4.64 -20.11 -8.49
CA PRO A 320 -3.50 -20.94 -8.06
C PRO A 320 -3.80 -22.45 -8.16
N HIS A 321 -2.85 -23.22 -8.68
CA HIS A 321 -2.93 -24.67 -8.79
C HIS A 321 -2.00 -25.34 -7.77
N LYS A 322 -2.49 -26.37 -7.07
CA LYS A 322 -1.72 -27.12 -6.05
C LYS A 322 -1.35 -28.54 -6.47
N GLY A 323 -1.72 -28.93 -7.70
CA GLY A 323 -1.43 -30.26 -8.24
C GLY A 323 -0.17 -30.26 -9.11
N THR A 324 0.38 -31.45 -9.35
CA THR A 324 1.45 -31.64 -10.32
C THR A 324 0.86 -31.82 -11.71
N ILE A 325 1.28 -30.98 -12.66
CA ILE A 325 0.90 -31.08 -14.07
C ILE A 325 1.82 -32.10 -14.73
N ARG A 326 1.24 -33.14 -15.34
CA ARG A 326 2.03 -34.13 -16.09
C ARG A 326 2.02 -33.81 -17.56
N LEU A 327 3.20 -33.68 -18.14
CA LEU A 327 3.40 -33.48 -19.58
C LEU A 327 4.10 -34.70 -20.16
N VAL A 328 3.58 -35.19 -21.29
CA VAL A 328 4.11 -36.37 -22.00
C VAL A 328 4.53 -35.93 -23.40
N LEU A 329 5.79 -36.19 -23.74
CA LEU A 329 6.42 -35.87 -25.03
C LEU A 329 6.55 -37.09 -25.94
#